data_AF-A0A917GM42-F1
#
_entry.id   AF-A0A917GM42-F1
#
_cell.length_a   1.000
_cell.length_b   1.000
_cell.length_c   1.000
_cell.angle_alpha   90.00
_cell.angle_beta   90.00
_cell.angle_gamma   90.00
#
_symmetry.space_group_name_H-M   'P 1'
#
loop_
_entity.id
_entity.type
_entity.pdbx_description
1 polymer ?
#
loop_
_entity_poly.entity_id
_entity_poly.type
_entity_poly.pdbx_seq_one_letter_code
_entity_poly.pdbx_strand_id
1 'polypeptide(L)'
;MKYLILVLLTLSSLSSFASNKSSFPADTTQISNENVLYKVSQDNNYVYLNISTTDRNTAMSIIKNGLTIYYDIKGKTKKDVYVKYPYGNEPRQSRQGSQENIDINAIDLNSMIEKLPAEAEYGSFEEKQAFNKDLNTLDIAIANHYTASSQLFEFSIKTPKAKIASQENSDFSKLSIGVVANKMEGSGNKERGQGQSQGMRSGGGRGGNGSGGGRSGGGRGGSRGQNEQQSSPTTERVTVDFWFDAY
;
A
#
# COMPACT_ATOMS: atom_id res chain seq x y z
N MET A 1 -29.87 -76.52 -18.09
CA MET A 1 -28.71 -75.97 -18.83
C MET A 1 -28.79 -74.46 -18.67
N LYS A 2 -28.17 -73.86 -17.63
CA LYS A 2 -26.76 -73.40 -17.51
C LYS A 2 -26.43 -72.18 -18.41
N TYR A 3 -26.37 -71.01 -17.74
CA TYR A 3 -25.66 -69.76 -18.04
C TYR A 3 -26.19 -68.90 -19.22
N LEU A 4 -26.10 -67.57 -19.23
CA LEU A 4 -25.09 -66.69 -18.64
C LEU A 4 -25.67 -65.26 -18.50
N ILE A 5 -25.61 -64.67 -17.31
CA ILE A 5 -25.86 -63.24 -17.07
C ILE A 5 -24.57 -62.49 -17.42
N LEU A 6 -24.67 -61.50 -18.30
CA LEU A 6 -23.55 -60.62 -18.67
C LEU A 6 -23.90 -59.19 -18.21
N VAL A 7 -23.48 -58.85 -16.99
CA VAL A 7 -23.54 -57.49 -16.45
C VAL A 7 -22.30 -56.75 -16.93
N LEU A 8 -22.49 -55.80 -17.84
CA LEU A 8 -21.44 -54.88 -18.29
C LEU A 8 -21.50 -53.62 -17.41
N LEU A 9 -20.69 -53.64 -16.36
CA LEU A 9 -20.47 -52.52 -15.45
C LEU A 9 -19.34 -51.66 -16.03
N THR A 10 -19.67 -50.67 -16.85
CA THR A 10 -18.69 -49.68 -17.31
C THR A 10 -18.56 -48.58 -16.26
N LEU A 11 -17.56 -48.72 -15.37
CA LEU A 11 -17.05 -47.61 -14.58
C LEU A 11 -16.35 -46.62 -15.52
N SER A 12 -17.06 -45.58 -15.95
CA SER A 12 -16.43 -44.38 -16.49
C SER A 12 -15.99 -43.49 -15.33
N SER A 13 -14.77 -43.69 -14.84
CA SER A 13 -14.10 -42.74 -13.96
C SER A 13 -13.77 -41.47 -14.76
N LEU A 14 -14.63 -40.46 -14.67
CA LEU A 14 -14.29 -39.09 -15.05
C LEU A 14 -13.27 -38.57 -14.03
N SER A 15 -11.99 -38.62 -14.39
CA SER A 15 -10.94 -37.86 -13.70
C SER A 15 -11.11 -36.39 -14.04
N SER A 16 -11.83 -35.67 -13.19
CA SER A 16 -11.85 -34.21 -13.21
C SER A 16 -10.47 -33.69 -12.86
N PHE A 17 -9.68 -33.32 -13.87
CA PHE A 17 -8.51 -32.47 -13.69
C PHE A 17 -9.02 -31.06 -13.37
N ALA A 18 -9.24 -30.80 -12.08
CA ALA A 18 -9.42 -29.44 -11.57
C ALA A 18 -8.07 -28.71 -11.68
N SER A 19 -7.86 -28.04 -12.80
CA SER A 19 -6.87 -26.97 -12.89
C SER A 19 -7.33 -25.88 -11.92
N ASN A 20 -6.69 -25.80 -10.75
CA ASN A 20 -6.82 -24.69 -9.80
C ASN A 20 -6.24 -23.41 -10.43
N LYS A 21 -6.88 -22.91 -11.48
CA LYS A 21 -6.80 -21.52 -11.85
C LYS A 21 -7.81 -20.85 -10.94
N SER A 22 -7.36 -19.95 -10.07
CA SER A 22 -8.23 -19.02 -9.36
C SER A 22 -9.06 -18.26 -10.39
N SER A 23 -10.21 -18.80 -10.75
CA SER A 23 -11.18 -18.15 -11.61
C SER A 23 -12.02 -17.28 -10.69
N PHE A 24 -11.89 -15.98 -10.85
CA PHE A 24 -12.80 -15.03 -10.21
C PHE A 24 -14.25 -15.43 -10.55
N PRO A 25 -15.19 -15.35 -9.58
CA PRO A 25 -16.60 -15.66 -9.82
C PRO A 25 -17.18 -14.87 -11.00
N ALA A 26 -18.26 -15.36 -11.62
CA ALA A 26 -18.90 -14.66 -12.74
C ALA A 26 -19.37 -13.23 -12.38
N ASP A 27 -19.74 -13.00 -11.12
CA ASP A 27 -20.20 -11.72 -10.59
C ASP A 27 -19.03 -10.82 -10.12
N THR A 28 -17.92 -10.84 -10.86
CA THR A 28 -16.76 -10.01 -10.54
C THR A 28 -16.86 -8.65 -11.22
N THR A 29 -16.94 -7.59 -10.42
CA THR A 29 -16.78 -6.22 -10.90
C THR A 29 -15.32 -5.99 -11.25
N GLN A 30 -15.05 -5.59 -12.50
CA GLN A 30 -13.70 -5.30 -12.99
C GLN A 30 -13.63 -3.86 -13.49
N ILE A 31 -12.72 -3.07 -12.91
CA ILE A 31 -12.56 -1.65 -13.23
C ILE A 31 -11.07 -1.36 -13.36
N SER A 32 -10.69 -0.57 -14.36
CA SER A 32 -9.34 -0.06 -14.51
C SER A 32 -9.31 1.45 -14.27
N ASN A 33 -8.33 1.93 -13.51
CA ASN A 33 -8.03 3.33 -13.37
C ASN A 33 -6.52 3.52 -13.53
N GLU A 34 -6.13 4.40 -14.46
CA GLU A 34 -4.73 4.54 -14.90
C GLU A 34 -4.11 3.18 -15.27
N ASN A 35 -2.97 2.82 -14.66
CA ASN A 35 -2.25 1.57 -14.90
C ASN A 35 -2.64 0.46 -13.90
N VAL A 36 -3.77 0.60 -13.20
CA VAL A 36 -4.20 -0.33 -12.15
C VAL A 36 -5.53 -0.97 -12.49
N LEU A 37 -5.58 -2.29 -12.36
CA LEU A 37 -6.76 -3.11 -12.52
C LEU A 37 -7.28 -3.55 -11.15
N TYR A 38 -8.54 -3.24 -10.88
CA TYR A 38 -9.27 -3.61 -9.68
C TYR A 38 -10.29 -4.69 -10.05
N LYS A 39 -10.28 -5.79 -9.31
CA LYS A 39 -11.26 -6.87 -9.42
C LYS A 39 -11.87 -7.12 -8.06
N VAL A 40 -13.18 -7.06 -7.98
CA VAL A 40 -13.92 -7.33 -6.76
C VAL A 40 -14.95 -8.40 -7.00
N SER A 41 -14.96 -9.39 -6.11
CA SER A 41 -16.00 -10.41 -6.06
C SER A 41 -16.47 -10.56 -4.63
N GLN A 42 -17.69 -11.02 -4.45
CA GLN A 42 -18.26 -11.22 -3.12
C GLN A 42 -18.90 -12.61 -3.02
N ASP A 43 -18.87 -13.19 -1.83
CA ASP A 43 -19.72 -14.32 -1.48
C ASP A 43 -20.60 -13.95 -0.27
N ASN A 44 -21.25 -14.92 0.35
CA ASN A 44 -22.12 -14.69 1.50
C ASN A 44 -21.37 -14.09 2.72
N ASN A 45 -20.08 -14.37 2.85
CA ASN A 45 -19.30 -14.10 4.05
C ASN A 45 -18.20 -13.05 3.83
N TYR A 46 -17.69 -12.91 2.61
CA TYR A 46 -16.48 -12.16 2.31
C TYR A 46 -16.62 -11.23 1.10
N VAL A 47 -15.81 -10.18 1.14
CA VAL A 47 -15.45 -9.35 0.00
C VAL A 47 -14.00 -9.66 -0.36
N TYR A 48 -13.76 -9.96 -1.62
CA TYR A 48 -12.43 -10.21 -2.18
C TYR A 48 -12.07 -9.08 -3.11
N LEU A 49 -10.91 -8.46 -2.90
CA LEU A 49 -10.37 -7.42 -3.76
C LEU A 49 -8.98 -7.85 -4.24
N ASN A 50 -8.77 -7.83 -5.55
CA ASN A 50 -7.47 -7.95 -6.19
C ASN A 50 -7.14 -6.65 -6.94
N ILE A 51 -5.95 -6.14 -6.69
CA ILE A 51 -5.39 -4.94 -7.32
C ILE A 51 -4.15 -5.39 -8.06
N SER A 52 -4.09 -5.15 -9.35
CA SER A 52 -2.98 -5.60 -10.18
C SER A 52 -2.48 -4.52 -11.11
N THR A 53 -1.19 -4.55 -11.41
CA THR A 53 -0.55 -3.61 -12.33
C THR A 53 0.67 -4.25 -12.98
N THR A 54 0.91 -3.90 -14.23
CA THR A 54 2.17 -4.16 -14.93
C THR A 54 3.09 -2.95 -14.94
N ASP A 55 2.62 -1.79 -14.43
CA ASP A 55 3.46 -0.61 -14.29
C ASP A 55 4.34 -0.73 -13.06
N ARG A 56 5.64 -0.79 -13.31
CA ARG A 56 6.66 -1.04 -12.29
C ARG A 56 6.75 0.07 -11.25
N ASN A 57 6.54 1.32 -11.65
CA ASN A 57 6.54 2.47 -10.75
C ASN A 57 5.36 2.38 -9.78
N THR A 58 4.18 2.02 -10.29
CA THR A 58 2.98 1.76 -9.51
C THR A 58 3.19 0.61 -8.54
N ALA A 59 3.67 -0.54 -9.01
CA ALA A 59 3.98 -1.69 -8.16
C ALA A 59 4.94 -1.33 -7.03
N MET A 60 6.03 -0.63 -7.35
CA MET A 60 7.01 -0.20 -6.36
C MET A 60 6.44 0.81 -5.36
N SER A 61 5.60 1.75 -5.82
CA SER A 61 4.90 2.69 -4.95
C SER A 61 4.00 1.95 -3.97
N ILE A 62 3.22 0.98 -4.44
CA ILE A 62 2.35 0.14 -3.60
C ILE A 62 3.17 -0.66 -2.59
N ILE A 63 4.26 -1.32 -2.99
CA ILE A 63 5.08 -2.11 -2.08
C ILE A 63 5.73 -1.20 -1.01
N LYS A 64 6.26 -0.04 -1.39
CA LYS A 64 6.96 0.86 -0.44
C LYS A 64 6.00 1.53 0.53
N ASN A 65 4.90 2.05 0.02
CA ASN A 65 4.00 2.89 0.79
C ASN A 65 2.90 2.05 1.44
N GLY A 66 2.40 1.04 0.74
CA GLY A 66 1.21 0.30 1.11
C GLY A 66 -0.06 0.95 0.63
N LEU A 67 -1.17 0.30 0.93
CA LEU A 67 -2.53 0.73 0.60
C LEU A 67 -3.38 0.81 1.87
N THR A 68 -4.34 1.72 1.86
CA THR A 68 -5.52 1.69 2.71
C THR A 68 -6.73 1.40 1.85
N ILE A 69 -7.43 0.32 2.18
CA ILE A 69 -8.66 -0.12 1.53
C ILE A 69 -9.83 0.28 2.42
N TYR A 70 -10.67 1.19 1.92
CA TYR A 70 -11.87 1.67 2.59
C TYR A 70 -13.11 0.96 2.06
N TYR A 71 -14.08 0.74 2.93
CA TYR A 71 -15.36 0.12 2.59
C TYR A 71 -16.52 1.00 3.05
N ASP A 72 -17.48 1.26 2.16
CA ASP A 72 -18.73 1.94 2.50
C ASP A 72 -19.92 1.28 1.83
N ILE A 73 -20.73 0.55 2.61
CA ILE A 73 -21.94 -0.13 2.14
C ILE A 73 -23.07 0.82 1.74
N LYS A 74 -22.96 2.13 2.05
CA LYS A 74 -23.97 3.14 1.70
C LYS A 74 -23.65 3.86 0.39
N GLY A 75 -22.50 3.59 -0.23
CA GLY A 75 -22.06 4.23 -1.46
C GLY A 75 -21.73 5.73 -1.31
N LYS A 76 -21.42 6.19 -0.08
CA LYS A 76 -21.12 7.60 0.24
C LYS A 76 -19.63 7.89 0.35
N THR A 77 -18.77 6.93 -0.01
CA THR A 77 -17.31 7.04 0.03
C THR A 77 -16.73 7.42 1.40
N LYS A 78 -17.38 6.95 2.47
CA LYS A 78 -16.92 7.20 3.85
C LYS A 78 -15.67 6.39 4.20
N LYS A 79 -14.78 6.99 4.99
CA LYS A 79 -13.50 6.39 5.43
C LYS A 79 -13.56 5.74 6.82
N ASP A 80 -14.76 5.39 7.27
CA ASP A 80 -15.01 4.91 8.64
C ASP A 80 -14.51 3.47 8.83
N VAL A 81 -14.59 2.62 7.80
CA VAL A 81 -14.15 1.22 7.88
C VAL A 81 -13.02 0.98 6.88
N TYR A 82 -11.88 0.47 7.35
CA TYR A 82 -10.72 0.28 6.49
C TYR A 82 -9.76 -0.83 6.95
N VAL A 83 -8.93 -1.28 6.00
CA VAL A 83 -7.74 -2.09 6.26
C VAL A 83 -6.53 -1.38 5.64
N LYS A 84 -5.53 -1.08 6.44
CA LYS A 84 -4.26 -0.46 6.03
C LYS A 84 -3.13 -1.48 6.10
N TYR A 85 -2.44 -1.69 4.99
CA TYR A 85 -1.30 -2.59 4.92
C TYR A 85 -0.23 -2.13 3.91
N PRO A 86 1.07 -2.29 4.24
CA PRO A 86 1.61 -2.50 5.58
C PRO A 86 1.29 -1.36 6.57
N TYR A 87 1.26 -1.71 7.86
CA TYR A 87 1.18 -0.78 8.98
C TYR A 87 2.47 -0.82 9.79
N GLY A 88 2.85 0.29 10.43
CA GLY A 88 4.08 0.35 11.23
C GLY A 88 5.37 0.39 10.40
N ASN A 89 5.29 0.78 9.12
CA ASN A 89 6.46 1.15 8.34
C ASN A 89 7.08 2.43 8.95
N GLU A 90 7.87 2.29 10.01
CA GLU A 90 8.83 3.34 10.33
C GLU A 90 9.70 3.55 9.07
N PRO A 91 9.90 4.80 8.63
CA PRO A 91 10.84 5.06 7.56
C PRO A 91 12.19 4.52 8.04
N ARG A 92 12.61 3.36 7.53
CA ARG A 92 13.96 2.85 7.72
C ARG A 92 14.84 3.98 7.25
N GLN A 93 15.47 4.65 8.22
CA GLN A 93 16.26 5.83 8.04
C GLN A 93 17.34 5.43 7.03
N SER A 94 17.07 5.72 5.77
CA SER A 94 17.97 5.41 4.69
C SER A 94 19.17 6.26 5.01
N ARG A 95 20.25 5.61 5.45
CA ARG A 95 21.53 6.29 5.65
C ARG A 95 21.75 7.10 4.40
N GLN A 96 21.91 8.40 4.60
CA GLN A 96 22.05 9.42 3.58
C GLN A 96 23.35 9.16 2.79
N GLY A 97 23.31 8.14 1.94
CA GLY A 97 24.22 7.93 0.84
C GLY A 97 23.57 8.56 -0.38
N SER A 98 24.34 9.41 -1.04
CA SER A 98 24.16 9.92 -2.41
C SER A 98 22.92 9.38 -3.14
N GLN A 99 22.06 10.30 -3.61
CA GLN A 99 21.07 10.03 -4.66
C GLN A 99 21.80 9.56 -5.93
N GLU A 100 22.24 8.31 -5.93
CA GLU A 100 22.59 7.61 -7.15
C GLU A 100 21.29 7.44 -7.93
N ASN A 101 21.36 7.63 -9.25
CA ASN A 101 20.30 7.25 -10.17
C ASN A 101 20.10 5.73 -10.02
N ILE A 102 19.23 5.31 -9.10
CA ILE A 102 18.87 3.91 -8.95
C ILE A 102 18.07 3.55 -10.19
N ASP A 103 18.65 2.71 -11.04
CA ASP A 103 17.91 2.10 -12.15
C ASP A 103 16.76 1.29 -11.56
N ILE A 104 15.54 1.80 -11.76
CA ILE A 104 14.30 1.18 -11.31
C ILE A 104 14.22 -0.26 -11.83
N ASN A 105 14.78 -0.56 -13.01
CA ASN A 105 14.76 -1.89 -13.61
C ASN A 105 15.65 -2.90 -12.88
N ALA A 106 16.68 -2.45 -12.14
CA ALA A 106 17.57 -3.31 -11.39
C ALA A 106 17.00 -3.75 -10.01
N ILE A 107 15.91 -3.14 -9.55
CA ILE A 107 15.32 -3.42 -8.22
C ILE A 107 14.57 -4.77 -8.21
N ASP A 108 14.94 -5.71 -7.35
CA ASP A 108 14.14 -6.93 -7.21
C ASP A 108 12.88 -6.69 -6.35
N LEU A 109 11.70 -6.66 -6.99
CA LEU A 109 10.41 -6.44 -6.32
C LEU A 109 10.04 -7.60 -5.38
N ASN A 110 10.43 -8.84 -5.69
CA ASN A 110 10.17 -9.97 -4.79
C ASN A 110 10.91 -9.78 -3.46
N SER A 111 12.19 -9.38 -3.53
CA SER A 111 12.97 -9.05 -2.34
C SER A 111 12.39 -7.89 -1.51
N MET A 112 11.63 -6.98 -2.14
CA MET A 112 10.94 -5.90 -1.43
C MET A 112 9.69 -6.43 -0.71
N ILE A 113 8.91 -7.30 -1.38
CA ILE A 113 7.72 -7.94 -0.82
C ILE A 113 8.08 -8.79 0.41
N GLU A 114 9.16 -9.58 0.33
CA GLU A 114 9.64 -10.41 1.44
C GLU A 114 10.05 -9.60 2.68
N LYS A 115 10.37 -8.31 2.51
CA LYS A 115 10.77 -7.41 3.59
C LYS A 115 9.60 -6.61 4.16
N LEU A 116 8.39 -6.76 3.62
CA LEU A 116 7.21 -6.08 4.16
C LEU A 116 6.94 -6.58 5.58
N PRO A 117 6.54 -5.69 6.50
CA PRO A 117 6.12 -6.12 7.81
C PRO A 117 4.87 -7.00 7.70
N ALA A 118 4.65 -7.81 8.71
CA ALA A 118 3.42 -8.59 8.83
C ALA A 118 2.28 -7.75 9.41
N GLU A 119 2.59 -6.61 10.04
CA GLU A 119 1.63 -5.74 10.68
C GLU A 119 0.71 -5.01 9.68
N ALA A 120 -0.57 -4.99 10.02
CA ALA A 120 -1.66 -4.28 9.36
C ALA A 120 -2.48 -3.53 10.42
N GLU A 121 -3.31 -2.58 10.00
CA GLU A 121 -4.28 -1.90 10.86
C GLU A 121 -5.69 -2.07 10.29
N TYR A 122 -6.62 -2.47 11.14
CA TYR A 122 -8.05 -2.46 10.86
C TYR A 122 -8.68 -1.30 11.63
N GLY A 123 -9.46 -0.47 10.94
CA GLY A 123 -10.22 0.61 11.53
C GLY A 123 -11.72 0.41 11.32
N SER A 124 -12.50 0.71 12.34
CA SER A 124 -13.96 0.70 12.32
C SER A 124 -14.49 1.85 13.16
N PHE A 125 -14.95 2.90 12.48
CA PHE A 125 -15.33 4.18 13.06
C PHE A 125 -14.20 4.78 13.90
N GLU A 126 -14.35 4.82 15.22
CA GLU A 126 -13.36 5.38 16.14
C GLU A 126 -12.38 4.33 16.66
N GLU A 127 -12.69 3.03 16.47
CA GLU A 127 -11.85 1.94 16.93
C GLU A 127 -10.79 1.58 15.89
N LYS A 128 -9.57 1.38 16.36
CA LYS A 128 -8.43 0.93 15.54
C LYS A 128 -7.73 -0.20 16.24
N GLN A 129 -7.36 -1.22 15.46
CA GLN A 129 -6.65 -2.38 15.94
C GLN A 129 -5.54 -2.75 14.96
N ALA A 130 -4.30 -2.74 15.44
CA ALA A 130 -3.20 -3.36 14.73
C ALA A 130 -3.31 -4.90 14.82
N PHE A 131 -2.97 -5.60 13.74
CA PHE A 131 -2.99 -7.07 13.68
C PHE A 131 -1.88 -7.60 12.79
N ASN A 132 -1.49 -8.86 12.98
CA ASN A 132 -0.54 -9.54 12.10
C ASN A 132 -1.30 -10.22 10.95
N LYS A 133 -0.95 -9.94 9.70
CA LYS A 133 -1.65 -10.46 8.51
C LYS A 133 -1.68 -11.99 8.42
N ASP A 134 -0.67 -12.65 8.98
CA ASP A 134 -0.52 -14.11 8.94
C ASP A 134 -1.14 -14.77 10.18
N LEU A 135 -1.22 -14.02 11.29
CA LEU A 135 -1.72 -14.49 12.59
C LEU A 135 -2.71 -13.47 13.18
N ASN A 136 -3.97 -13.53 12.77
CA ASN A 136 -5.02 -12.68 13.32
C ASN A 136 -6.34 -13.41 13.56
N THR A 137 -7.15 -12.86 14.47
CA THR A 137 -8.52 -13.29 14.78
C THR A 137 -9.58 -12.49 14.02
N LEU A 138 -9.15 -11.56 13.15
CA LEU A 138 -10.06 -10.75 12.34
C LEU A 138 -10.55 -11.49 11.10
N ASP A 139 -9.94 -12.63 10.77
CA ASP A 139 -10.18 -13.41 9.53
C ASP A 139 -9.99 -12.56 8.27
N ILE A 140 -9.03 -11.62 8.34
CA ILE A 140 -8.58 -10.81 7.22
C ILE A 140 -7.30 -11.44 6.67
N ALA A 141 -7.28 -11.72 5.38
CA ALA A 141 -6.10 -12.25 4.69
C ALA A 141 -5.58 -11.24 3.67
N ILE A 142 -4.26 -11.02 3.66
CA ILE A 142 -3.59 -10.07 2.76
C ILE A 142 -2.40 -10.77 2.12
N ALA A 143 -2.26 -10.66 0.80
CA ALA A 143 -1.16 -11.23 0.04
C ALA A 143 -0.63 -10.23 -0.98
N ASN A 144 0.69 -10.26 -1.19
CA ASN A 144 1.38 -9.53 -2.25
C ASN A 144 2.17 -10.55 -3.06
N HIS A 145 2.08 -10.47 -4.39
CA HIS A 145 2.78 -11.36 -5.29
C HIS A 145 3.32 -10.59 -6.49
N TYR A 146 4.51 -10.95 -6.96
CA TYR A 146 5.06 -10.43 -8.20
C TYR A 146 5.51 -11.59 -9.11
N THR A 147 4.88 -11.69 -10.27
CA THR A 147 5.25 -12.64 -11.32
C THR A 147 6.20 -11.97 -12.31
N ALA A 148 7.49 -12.34 -12.26
CA ALA A 148 8.52 -11.72 -13.08
C ALA A 148 8.33 -11.94 -14.60
N SER A 149 7.80 -13.10 -15.02
CA SER A 149 7.60 -13.44 -16.43
C SER A 149 6.58 -12.55 -17.13
N SER A 150 5.54 -12.12 -16.42
CA SER A 150 4.50 -11.21 -16.92
C SER A 150 4.65 -9.78 -16.40
N GLN A 151 5.68 -9.50 -15.60
CA GLN A 151 5.88 -8.24 -14.88
C GLN A 151 4.64 -7.81 -14.08
N LEU A 152 3.88 -8.77 -13.56
CA LEU A 152 2.60 -8.53 -12.92
C LEU A 152 2.78 -8.46 -11.41
N PHE A 153 2.44 -7.32 -10.82
CA PHE A 153 2.27 -7.19 -9.38
C PHE A 153 0.79 -7.36 -9.02
N GLU A 154 0.53 -8.08 -7.93
CA GLU A 154 -0.80 -8.33 -7.38
C GLU A 154 -0.82 -8.09 -5.87
N PHE A 155 -1.74 -7.24 -5.43
CA PHE A 155 -2.16 -7.11 -4.04
C PHE A 155 -3.55 -7.74 -3.92
N SER A 156 -3.73 -8.67 -2.99
CA SER A 156 -5.01 -9.33 -2.75
C SER A 156 -5.42 -9.20 -1.29
N ILE A 157 -6.68 -8.88 -1.03
CA ILE A 157 -7.27 -8.83 0.30
C ILE A 157 -8.62 -9.55 0.33
N LYS A 158 -8.82 -10.35 1.37
CA LYS A 158 -10.09 -10.98 1.75
C LYS A 158 -10.53 -10.38 3.07
N THR A 159 -11.73 -9.78 3.10
CA THR A 159 -12.28 -9.13 4.29
C THR A 159 -13.66 -9.71 4.63
N PRO A 160 -13.92 -10.13 5.87
CA PRO A 160 -15.25 -10.58 6.27
C PRO A 160 -16.28 -9.46 6.21
N LYS A 161 -17.48 -9.73 5.70
CA LYS A 161 -18.60 -8.78 5.66
C LYS A 161 -18.98 -8.29 7.07
N ALA A 162 -18.86 -9.14 8.08
CA ALA A 162 -19.06 -8.77 9.49
C ALA A 162 -18.02 -7.75 10.03
N LYS A 163 -16.88 -7.59 9.35
CA LYS A 163 -15.88 -6.53 9.63
C LYS A 163 -16.12 -5.27 8.78
N ILE A 164 -16.97 -5.34 7.77
CA ILE A 164 -17.34 -4.17 6.95
C ILE A 164 -18.60 -3.50 7.50
N ALA A 165 -19.55 -4.31 7.98
CA ALA A 165 -20.82 -3.83 8.50
C ALA A 165 -21.18 -4.54 9.82
N SER A 166 -21.56 -3.77 10.83
CA SER A 166 -21.83 -4.27 12.18
C SER A 166 -23.15 -5.03 12.32
N GLN A 167 -24.09 -4.86 11.39
CA GLN A 167 -25.40 -5.51 11.42
C GLN A 167 -25.38 -6.80 10.61
N GLU A 168 -25.86 -7.89 11.19
CA GLU A 168 -26.13 -9.12 10.45
C GLU A 168 -27.08 -8.84 9.29
N ASN A 169 -26.82 -9.45 8.12
CA ASN A 169 -27.58 -9.24 6.88
C ASN A 169 -27.59 -7.81 6.34
N SER A 170 -26.54 -7.03 6.61
CA SER A 170 -26.34 -5.73 5.97
C SER A 170 -26.35 -5.85 4.44
N ASP A 171 -26.93 -4.86 3.78
CA ASP A 171 -27.01 -4.79 2.32
C ASP A 171 -25.69 -4.28 1.72
N PHE A 172 -25.08 -5.09 0.84
CA PHE A 172 -23.85 -4.76 0.11
C PHE A 172 -24.12 -4.35 -1.34
N SER A 173 -25.38 -4.22 -1.76
CA SER A 173 -25.76 -3.82 -3.13
C SER A 173 -25.26 -2.44 -3.55
N LYS A 174 -24.82 -1.61 -2.59
CA LYS A 174 -24.23 -0.28 -2.81
C LYS A 174 -22.82 -0.18 -2.24
N LEU A 175 -22.12 -1.31 -2.13
CA LEU A 175 -20.75 -1.32 -1.65
C LEU A 175 -19.89 -0.45 -2.56
N SER A 176 -19.25 0.56 -1.97
CA SER A 176 -18.20 1.34 -2.59
C SER A 176 -16.88 1.04 -1.90
N ILE A 177 -15.82 0.85 -2.70
CA ILE A 177 -14.47 0.55 -2.24
C ILE A 177 -13.54 1.69 -2.64
N GLY A 178 -12.81 2.20 -1.66
CA GLY A 178 -11.77 3.20 -1.85
C GLY A 178 -10.39 2.57 -1.71
N VAL A 179 -9.51 2.79 -2.67
CA VAL A 179 -8.11 2.33 -2.61
C VAL A 179 -7.21 3.55 -2.63
N VAL A 180 -6.43 3.73 -1.56
CA VAL A 180 -5.55 4.89 -1.40
C VAL A 180 -4.15 4.43 -1.04
N ALA A 181 -3.13 4.92 -1.73
CA ALA A 181 -1.73 4.74 -1.34
C ALA A 181 -1.49 5.42 0.01
N ASN A 182 -0.85 4.70 0.94
CA ASN A 182 -0.54 5.26 2.24
C ASN A 182 0.45 6.42 2.06
N LYS A 183 0.25 7.50 2.81
CA LYS A 183 1.26 8.55 2.89
C LYS A 183 2.42 8.02 3.73
N MET A 184 3.65 8.17 3.24
CA MET A 184 4.83 7.94 4.08
C MET A 184 4.73 8.92 5.26
N GLU A 185 4.65 8.40 6.49
CA GLU A 185 4.74 9.21 7.71
C GLU A 185 6.21 9.63 7.87
N GLY A 186 6.62 10.63 7.08
CA GLY A 186 7.98 11.12 6.98
C GLY A 186 7.99 12.64 7.13
N SER A 187 8.58 13.09 8.24
CA SER A 187 8.67 14.49 8.67
C SER A 187 7.31 15.16 8.86
N GLY A 188 6.72 14.95 10.05
CA GLY A 188 5.99 16.05 10.66
C GLY A 188 6.91 17.26 10.66
N ASN A 189 6.66 18.20 9.73
CA ASN A 189 6.95 19.58 10.01
C ASN A 189 6.22 19.81 11.33
N LYS A 190 6.95 19.82 12.45
CA LYS A 190 6.52 20.60 13.60
C LYS A 190 6.29 21.96 12.99
N GLU A 191 5.02 22.29 12.77
CA GLU A 191 4.59 23.63 12.46
C GLU A 191 5.30 24.49 13.51
N ARG A 192 6.34 25.19 13.06
CA ARG A 192 6.80 26.39 13.73
C ARG A 192 5.57 27.29 13.66
N GLY A 193 4.73 27.18 14.69
CA GLY A 193 3.67 28.12 14.93
C GLY A 193 4.31 29.49 14.87
N GLN A 194 4.00 30.21 13.79
CA GLN A 194 4.11 31.66 13.76
C GLN A 194 3.10 32.16 14.77
N GLY A 195 3.52 32.20 16.03
CA GLY A 195 2.83 32.83 17.14
C GLY A 195 3.79 33.85 17.73
N GLN A 196 3.40 35.12 17.61
CA GLN A 196 4.09 36.29 18.15
C GLN A 196 4.35 36.19 19.67
N SER A 197 5.42 36.87 20.07
CA SER A 197 5.59 37.54 21.38
C SER A 197 5.84 36.67 22.60
N GLN A 198 7.05 36.74 23.15
CA GLN A 198 7.31 37.46 24.41
C GLN A 198 8.81 37.37 24.72
N GLY A 199 9.42 38.54 24.96
CA GLY A 199 10.81 38.61 25.39
C GLY A 199 10.99 38.05 26.80
N MET A 200 12.14 37.44 27.04
CA MET A 200 12.75 37.37 28.37
C MET A 200 14.27 37.30 28.23
N ARG A 201 14.91 38.28 28.86
CA ARG A 201 16.33 38.36 29.18
C ARG A 201 16.75 37.18 30.06
N SER A 202 17.94 36.63 29.82
CA SER A 202 18.90 36.22 30.87
C SER A 202 20.22 35.86 30.18
N GLY A 203 21.31 36.61 30.37
CA GLY A 203 22.38 36.27 31.35
C GLY A 203 23.33 35.25 30.72
N GLY A 204 24.60 35.49 30.40
CA GLY A 204 25.67 36.06 31.23
C GLY A 204 26.79 35.00 31.33
N GLY A 205 28.07 35.38 31.10
CA GLY A 205 29.27 34.53 31.24
C GLY A 205 29.98 34.30 29.89
N ARG A 206 31.11 34.93 29.53
CA ARG A 206 32.44 35.13 30.17
C ARG A 206 33.26 33.83 30.24
N GLY A 207 34.31 33.79 29.42
CA GLY A 207 35.41 32.82 29.41
C GLY A 207 35.62 32.25 28.01
N GLY A 208 36.77 32.29 27.35
CA GLY A 208 38.10 32.74 27.71
C GLY A 208 39.08 32.08 26.71
N ASN A 209 40.04 32.87 26.22
CA ASN A 209 41.38 32.48 25.78
C ASN A 209 41.57 31.34 24.75
N GLY A 210 42.06 31.71 23.56
CA GLY A 210 42.68 30.79 22.60
C GLY A 210 43.45 31.56 21.53
N SER A 211 44.72 31.84 21.80
CA SER A 211 45.71 32.47 20.91
C SER A 211 46.06 31.64 19.67
N GLY A 212 46.41 32.36 18.60
CA GLY A 212 47.15 31.87 17.42
C GLY A 212 46.29 31.91 16.16
N GLY A 213 46.56 32.65 15.10
CA GLY A 213 47.81 33.22 14.59
C GLY A 213 47.87 32.84 13.11
N GLY A 214 48.01 33.80 12.19
CA GLY A 214 48.39 33.49 10.80
C GLY A 214 47.54 34.11 9.69
N ARG A 215 48.09 35.20 9.13
CA ARG A 215 47.93 35.81 7.80
C ARG A 215 47.39 34.92 6.66
N SER A 216 46.43 35.45 5.92
CA SER A 216 46.45 35.69 4.45
C SER A 216 45.07 36.25 4.08
N GLY A 217 44.94 37.42 3.44
CA GLY A 217 45.45 37.70 2.12
C GLY A 217 44.24 37.83 1.19
N GLY A 218 44.03 39.02 0.63
CA GLY A 218 42.78 39.44 0.00
C GLY A 218 42.31 38.64 -1.21
N GLY A 219 41.02 38.79 -1.51
CA GLY A 219 40.37 38.21 -2.70
C GLY A 219 38.99 38.80 -2.92
N ARG A 220 38.96 40.00 -3.53
CA ARG A 220 37.81 40.51 -4.28
C ARG A 220 37.42 39.47 -5.34
N GLY A 221 36.18 39.01 -5.33
CA GLY A 221 35.64 38.14 -6.36
C GLY A 221 34.13 38.06 -6.25
N GLY A 222 33.44 39.06 -6.79
CA GLY A 222 32.00 39.00 -6.96
C GLY A 222 31.64 37.88 -7.93
N SER A 223 30.65 37.07 -7.57
CA SER A 223 29.86 36.30 -8.51
C SER A 223 28.42 36.36 -8.07
N ARG A 224 27.73 37.34 -8.67
CA ARG A 224 26.30 37.36 -8.82
C ARG A 224 25.91 36.16 -9.68
N GLY A 225 24.91 35.41 -9.22
CA GLY A 225 23.90 34.80 -10.06
C GLY A 225 24.31 33.60 -10.89
N GLN A 226 23.98 32.42 -10.39
CA GLN A 226 23.05 31.54 -11.10
C GLN A 226 22.46 30.58 -10.08
N ASN A 227 21.31 30.97 -9.54
CA ASN A 227 20.37 30.05 -8.95
C ASN A 227 19.75 29.29 -10.14
N GLU A 228 20.51 28.35 -10.71
CA GLU A 228 19.90 27.31 -11.53
C GLU A 228 19.11 26.44 -10.56
N GLN A 229 17.85 26.81 -10.38
CA GLN A 229 16.81 25.88 -9.97
C GLN A 229 16.84 24.75 -11.00
N GLN A 230 17.65 23.74 -10.68
CA GLN A 230 17.56 22.43 -11.25
C GLN A 230 16.16 21.94 -10.89
N SER A 231 15.22 22.24 -11.77
CA SER A 231 13.92 21.62 -11.80
C SER A 231 14.20 20.15 -12.06
N SER A 232 14.40 19.39 -10.98
CA SER A 232 14.29 17.94 -11.03
C SER A 232 12.99 17.67 -11.80
N PRO A 233 13.00 16.85 -12.86
CA PRO A 233 11.76 16.46 -13.51
C PRO A 233 10.87 15.96 -12.39
N THR A 234 9.75 16.64 -12.18
CA THR A 234 8.69 16.15 -11.28
C THR A 234 8.28 14.82 -11.86
N THR A 235 8.92 13.74 -11.39
CA THR A 235 8.45 12.39 -11.61
C THR A 235 7.02 12.42 -11.11
N GLU A 236 6.09 12.38 -12.05
CA GLU A 236 4.67 12.36 -11.77
C GLU A 236 4.46 11.26 -10.74
N ARG A 237 4.07 11.66 -9.52
CA ARG A 237 3.90 10.70 -8.44
C ARG A 237 2.70 9.87 -8.84
N VAL A 238 2.93 8.60 -9.17
CA VAL A 238 1.83 7.65 -9.33
C VAL A 238 1.08 7.60 -8.00
N THR A 239 -0.12 8.17 -7.98
CA THR A 239 -0.99 8.21 -6.80
C THR A 239 -2.17 7.29 -7.02
N VAL A 240 -2.15 6.14 -6.35
CA VAL A 240 -3.36 5.33 -6.20
C VAL A 240 -4.29 6.08 -5.23
N ASP A 241 -5.36 6.67 -5.72
CA ASP A 241 -6.45 7.29 -4.93
C ASP A 241 -7.73 7.20 -5.75
N PHE A 242 -8.46 6.10 -5.59
CA PHE A 242 -9.59 5.77 -6.45
C PHE A 242 -10.72 5.13 -5.66
N TRP A 243 -11.95 5.59 -5.93
CA TRP A 243 -13.19 5.01 -5.41
C TRP A 243 -14.00 4.43 -6.55
N PHE A 244 -14.59 3.28 -6.31
CA PHE A 244 -15.46 2.64 -7.27
C PHE A 244 -16.57 1.85 -6.60
N ASP A 245 -17.63 1.64 -7.38
CA ASP A 245 -18.77 0.82 -7.02
C ASP A 245 -18.45 -0.66 -7.26
N ALA A 246 -18.73 -1.51 -6.28
CA ALA A 246 -18.34 -2.92 -6.25
C ALA A 246 -19.54 -3.88 -6.38
N TYR A 247 -20.55 -3.46 -7.16
CA TYR A 247 -21.78 -4.18 -7.48
C TYR A 247 -21.96 -4.34 -8.99
#